data_AF-A0AAV3JYE0-F1
#
_entry.id   AF-A0AAV3JYE0-F1
#
_cell.length_a   1.000
_cell.length_b   1.000
_cell.length_c   1.000
_cell.angle_alpha   90.00
_cell.angle_beta   90.00
_cell.angle_gamma   90.00
#
_symmetry.space_group_name_H-M   'P 1'
#
loop_
_entity.id
_entity.type
_entity.pdbx_description
1 polymer ?
#
loop_
_entity_poly.entity_id
_entity_poly.type
_entity_poly.pdbx_seq_one_letter_code
_entity_poly.pdbx_strand_id
1 'polypeptide(L)'
;MAPQSHISQIVAQTQQALDFIAEQNWKTDEVVLVGHSAGAHLGALCLNHPLLSKATLLSGIYDLLPIQETHLNHALNLSQEDILKYSPIHQQEQINIPCTILCGGLELSELKWQSQNYFEYRLSQGDDMISFEIIPEINHYSILEHYFKFIFK
;
A
#
# COMPACT_ATOMS: atom_id res chain seq x y z
N MET A 1 -10.51 -13.77 1.84
CA MET A 1 -9.88 -12.90 2.87
C MET A 1 -9.35 -13.79 3.99
N ALA A 2 -8.31 -13.36 4.71
CA ALA A 2 -7.78 -14.12 5.85
C ALA A 2 -8.89 -14.37 6.91
N PRO A 3 -8.93 -15.53 7.56
CA PRO A 3 -7.96 -16.64 7.49
C PRO A 3 -8.20 -17.61 6.31
N GLN A 4 -9.25 -17.43 5.52
CA GLN A 4 -9.60 -18.36 4.43
C GLN A 4 -8.65 -18.27 3.21
N SER A 5 -7.84 -17.21 3.13
CA SER A 5 -6.85 -17.01 2.07
C SER A 5 -5.54 -16.56 2.70
N HIS A 6 -4.44 -17.20 2.32
CA HIS A 6 -3.11 -16.78 2.73
C HIS A 6 -2.74 -15.45 2.04
N ILE A 7 -1.85 -14.68 2.65
CA ILE A 7 -1.37 -13.40 2.09
C ILE A 7 -0.83 -13.56 0.67
N SER A 8 -0.14 -14.67 0.39
CA SER A 8 0.32 -15.04 -0.94
C SER A 8 -0.78 -15.09 -1.99
N GLN A 9 -1.93 -15.67 -1.64
CA GLN A 9 -3.09 -15.77 -2.52
C GLN A 9 -3.75 -14.40 -2.72
N ILE A 10 -3.83 -13.58 -1.67
CA ILE A 10 -4.42 -12.24 -1.74
C ILE A 10 -3.57 -11.34 -2.66
N VAL A 11 -2.24 -11.39 -2.52
CA VAL A 11 -1.31 -10.66 -3.39
C VAL A 11 -1.42 -11.14 -4.84
N ALA A 12 -1.43 -12.45 -5.07
CA ALA A 12 -1.59 -13.01 -6.42
C ALA A 12 -2.93 -12.61 -7.06
N GLN A 13 -4.03 -12.64 -6.32
CA GLN A 13 -5.34 -12.20 -6.80
C GLN A 13 -5.39 -10.70 -7.10
N THR A 14 -4.64 -9.89 -6.37
CA THR A 14 -4.54 -8.45 -6.64
C THR A 14 -3.82 -8.19 -7.96
N GLN A 15 -2.70 -8.88 -8.21
CA GLN A 15 -1.99 -8.80 -9.49
C GLN A 15 -2.87 -9.29 -10.64
N GLN A 16 -3.54 -10.43 -10.48
CA GLN A 16 -4.48 -10.96 -11.48
C GLN A 16 -5.64 -10.00 -11.79
N ALA A 17 -6.12 -9.26 -10.78
CA ALA A 17 -7.14 -8.24 -11.01
C ALA A 17 -6.61 -7.06 -11.85
N LEU A 18 -5.35 -6.65 -11.62
CA LEU A 18 -4.69 -5.63 -12.44
C LEU A 18 -4.44 -6.14 -13.87
N ASP A 19 -3.98 -7.39 -14.04
CA ASP A 19 -3.85 -8.02 -15.36
C ASP A 19 -5.18 -8.03 -16.10
N PHE A 20 -6.26 -8.45 -15.42
CA PHE A 20 -7.59 -8.44 -16.00
C PHE A 20 -8.02 -7.03 -16.45
N ILE A 21 -7.80 -6.00 -15.61
CA ILE A 21 -8.13 -4.62 -15.97
C ILE A 21 -7.28 -4.13 -17.16
N ALA A 22 -6.02 -4.56 -17.26
CA ALA A 22 -5.12 -4.19 -18.35
C ALA A 22 -5.60 -4.70 -19.73
N GLU A 23 -6.43 -5.73 -19.76
CA GLU A 23 -7.01 -6.28 -21.00
C GLU A 23 -8.34 -5.64 -21.39
N GLN A 24 -8.87 -4.70 -20.59
CA GLN A 24 -10.20 -4.15 -20.82
C GLN A 24 -10.19 -3.00 -21.84
N ASN A 25 -11.13 -3.04 -22.79
CA ASN A 25 -11.25 -2.02 -23.85
C ASN A 25 -11.69 -0.64 -23.34
N TRP A 26 -12.23 -0.54 -22.12
CA TRP A 26 -12.65 0.72 -21.51
C TRP A 26 -11.53 1.40 -20.72
N LYS A 27 -10.36 0.76 -20.56
CA LYS A 27 -9.24 1.33 -19.81
C LYS A 27 -8.69 2.54 -20.55
N THR A 28 -8.27 3.54 -19.78
CA THR A 28 -7.46 4.65 -20.27
C THR A 28 -5.97 4.33 -20.09
N ASP A 29 -5.10 5.19 -20.62
CA ASP A 29 -3.66 5.13 -20.31
C ASP A 29 -3.34 5.67 -18.91
N GLU A 30 -4.33 6.27 -18.23
CA GLU A 30 -4.22 6.80 -16.88
C GLU A 30 -4.97 5.92 -15.88
N VAL A 31 -4.29 4.94 -15.28
CA VAL A 31 -4.85 4.10 -14.23
C VAL A 31 -4.19 4.44 -12.89
N VAL A 32 -4.99 4.97 -11.97
CA VAL A 32 -4.55 5.34 -10.62
C VAL A 32 -4.92 4.24 -9.63
N LEU A 33 -3.92 3.68 -8.96
CA LEU A 33 -4.15 2.77 -7.83
C LEU A 33 -4.34 3.59 -6.55
N VAL A 34 -5.46 3.36 -5.84
CA VAL A 34 -5.69 3.95 -4.52
C VAL A 34 -5.91 2.82 -3.52
N GLY A 35 -4.97 2.66 -2.59
CA GLY A 35 -5.04 1.66 -1.55
C GLY A 35 -5.30 2.30 -0.19
N HIS A 36 -6.15 1.69 0.64
CA HIS A 36 -6.38 2.10 2.03
C HIS A 36 -6.08 0.97 3.00
N SER A 37 -5.33 1.24 4.07
CA SER A 37 -5.01 0.26 5.11
C SER A 37 -4.35 -0.99 4.52
N ALA A 38 -4.93 -2.18 4.69
CA ALA A 38 -4.46 -3.41 4.02
C ALA A 38 -4.44 -3.29 2.48
N GLY A 39 -5.31 -2.48 1.88
CA GLY A 39 -5.25 -2.17 0.45
C GLY A 39 -4.06 -1.30 0.07
N ALA A 40 -3.58 -0.42 0.96
CA ALA A 40 -2.35 0.34 0.74
C ALA A 40 -1.12 -0.57 0.80
N HIS A 41 -1.13 -1.58 1.67
CA HIS A 41 -0.11 -2.64 1.68
C HIS A 41 -0.06 -3.41 0.35
N LEU A 42 -1.21 -3.91 -0.13
CA LEU A 42 -1.29 -4.61 -1.42
C LEU A 42 -0.91 -3.71 -2.60
N GLY A 43 -1.33 -2.44 -2.55
CA GLY A 43 -0.95 -1.42 -3.52
C GLY A 43 0.55 -1.21 -3.60
N ALA A 44 1.22 -1.14 -2.44
CA ALA A 44 2.67 -1.00 -2.35
C ALA A 44 3.42 -2.19 -2.99
N LEU A 45 2.89 -3.41 -2.85
CA LEU A 45 3.42 -4.61 -3.51
C LEU A 45 3.16 -4.64 -5.03
N CYS A 46 2.31 -3.77 -5.55
CA CYS A 46 1.91 -3.74 -6.97
C CYS A 46 2.41 -2.50 -7.72
N LEU A 47 3.24 -1.63 -7.12
CA LEU A 47 3.64 -0.34 -7.70
C LEU A 47 4.36 -0.46 -9.05
N ASN A 48 5.01 -1.59 -9.32
CA ASN A 48 5.71 -1.85 -10.58
C ASN A 48 4.84 -2.52 -11.65
N HIS A 49 3.53 -2.65 -11.40
CA HIS A 49 2.62 -3.23 -12.38
C HIS A 49 2.47 -2.28 -13.59
N PRO A 50 2.73 -2.73 -14.84
CA PRO A 50 2.74 -1.87 -16.04
C PRO A 50 1.45 -1.12 -16.34
N LEU A 51 0.31 -1.58 -15.82
CA LEU A 51 -0.98 -0.89 -15.93
C LEU A 51 -0.99 0.48 -15.25
N LEU A 52 -0.25 0.64 -14.15
CA LEU A 52 -0.41 1.79 -13.27
C LEU A 52 0.33 3.01 -13.82
N SER A 53 -0.34 4.16 -13.82
CA SER A 53 0.28 5.45 -14.14
C SER A 53 0.59 6.27 -12.89
N LYS A 54 -0.09 6.00 -11.76
CA LYS A 54 0.09 6.67 -10.47
C LYS A 54 -0.45 5.81 -9.33
N ALA A 55 0.07 6.01 -8.12
CA ALA A 55 -0.46 5.39 -6.92
C ALA A 55 -0.70 6.40 -5.78
N THR A 56 -1.67 6.10 -4.92
CA THR A 56 -1.84 6.73 -3.63
C THR A 56 -2.09 5.66 -2.56
N LEU A 57 -1.30 5.69 -1.49
CA LEU A 57 -1.31 4.73 -0.40
C LEU A 57 -1.76 5.42 0.89
N LEU A 58 -2.95 5.09 1.35
CA LEU A 58 -3.61 5.73 2.49
C LEU A 58 -3.48 4.87 3.75
N SER A 59 -2.67 5.34 4.71
CA SER A 59 -2.54 4.79 6.07
C SER A 59 -2.30 3.27 6.09
N GLY A 60 -1.29 2.83 5.33
CA GLY A 60 -0.93 1.42 5.16
C GLY A 60 0.02 0.87 6.22
N ILE A 61 0.31 -0.43 6.08
CA ILE A 61 1.38 -1.13 6.79
C ILE A 61 2.37 -1.66 5.76
N TYR A 62 3.67 -1.44 6.00
CA TYR A 62 4.72 -1.70 5.01
C TYR A 62 5.80 -2.67 5.51
N ASP A 63 5.87 -2.87 6.82
CA ASP A 63 6.62 -3.93 7.50
C ASP A 63 5.64 -4.82 8.27
N LEU A 64 5.60 -6.11 7.91
CA LEU A 64 4.75 -7.10 8.57
C LEU A 64 5.40 -7.69 9.84
N LEU A 65 6.70 -7.46 10.07
CA LEU A 65 7.41 -8.04 11.21
C LEU A 65 6.73 -7.70 12.55
N PRO A 66 6.33 -6.44 12.83
CA PRO A 66 5.64 -6.13 14.09
C PRO A 66 4.29 -6.84 14.24
N ILE A 67 3.63 -7.19 13.13
CA ILE A 67 2.31 -7.85 13.16
C ILE A 67 2.41 -9.24 13.75
N GLN A 68 3.55 -9.93 13.60
CA GLN A 68 3.74 -11.32 14.04
C GLN A 68 3.40 -11.53 15.52
N GLU A 69 3.69 -10.52 16.35
CA GLU A 69 3.49 -10.52 17.81
C GLU A 69 2.09 -9.99 18.23
N THR A 70 1.22 -9.70 17.27
CA THR A 70 -0.13 -9.16 17.53
C THR A 70 -1.21 -10.21 17.33
N HIS A 71 -2.39 -9.94 17.88
CA HIS A 71 -3.58 -10.77 17.69
C HIS A 71 -3.99 -10.92 16.22
N LEU A 72 -3.58 -9.99 15.33
CA LEU A 72 -3.84 -10.08 13.90
C LEU A 72 -3.14 -11.31 13.28
N ASN A 73 -2.00 -11.73 13.82
CA ASN A 73 -1.28 -12.89 13.31
C ASN A 73 -2.04 -14.20 13.52
N HIS A 74 -2.99 -14.28 14.46
CA HIS A 74 -3.88 -15.45 14.57
C HIS A 74 -4.73 -15.66 13.31
N ALA A 75 -5.11 -14.57 12.63
CA ALA A 75 -5.88 -14.64 11.40
C ALA A 75 -4.99 -14.75 10.16
N LEU A 76 -3.84 -14.06 10.16
CA LEU A 76 -2.94 -14.00 9.00
C LEU A 76 -2.00 -15.22 8.90
N ASN A 77 -1.65 -15.82 10.03
CA ASN A 77 -0.77 -16.97 10.17
C ASN A 77 0.52 -16.80 9.34
N LEU A 78 1.21 -15.66 9.54
CA LEU A 78 2.39 -15.29 8.77
C LEU A 78 3.61 -16.11 9.22
N SER A 79 4.25 -16.77 8.26
CA SER A 79 5.58 -17.31 8.46
C SER A 79 6.65 -16.21 8.33
N GLN A 80 7.87 -16.51 8.77
CA GLN A 80 9.01 -15.61 8.54
C GLN A 80 9.27 -15.39 7.04
N GLU A 81 9.04 -16.42 6.21
CA GLU A 81 9.13 -16.30 4.75
C GLU A 81 8.07 -15.34 4.20
N ASP A 82 6.83 -15.42 4.70
CA ASP A 82 5.76 -14.50 4.30
C ASP A 82 6.09 -13.06 4.67
N ILE A 83 6.62 -12.81 5.86
CA ILE A 83 7.01 -11.47 6.31
C ILE A 83 8.09 -10.91 5.38
N LEU A 84 9.14 -11.69 5.09
CA LEU A 84 10.22 -11.26 4.21
C LEU A 84 9.72 -10.98 2.78
N LYS A 85 8.82 -11.82 2.27
CA LYS A 85 8.34 -11.74 0.89
C LYS A 85 7.28 -10.67 0.68
N TYR A 86 6.39 -10.48 1.66
CA TYR A 86 5.21 -9.64 1.50
C TYR A 86 5.27 -8.35 2.31
N SER A 87 6.39 -8.00 2.94
CA SER A 87 6.56 -6.64 3.47
C SER A 87 7.04 -5.69 2.36
N PRO A 88 6.26 -4.65 1.98
CA PRO A 88 6.69 -3.65 1.02
C PRO A 88 8.07 -3.03 1.28
N ILE A 89 8.46 -2.87 2.55
CA ILE A 89 9.75 -2.30 2.97
C ILE A 89 10.95 -3.15 2.50
N HIS A 90 10.73 -4.39 2.05
CA HIS A 90 11.79 -5.26 1.53
C HIS A 90 11.88 -5.28 0.00
N GLN A 91 10.95 -4.63 -0.71
CA GLN A 91 10.95 -4.57 -2.18
C GLN A 91 12.01 -3.57 -2.66
N GLN A 92 12.93 -4.02 -3.52
CA GLN A 92 14.11 -3.26 -3.96
C GLN A 92 13.94 -2.66 -5.35
N GLU A 93 12.95 -3.11 -6.11
CA GLU A 93 12.69 -2.64 -7.46
C GLU A 93 12.30 -1.15 -7.43
N GLN A 94 12.93 -0.34 -8.27
CA GLN A 94 12.67 1.10 -8.37
C GLN A 94 11.23 1.37 -8.86
N ILE A 95 10.56 2.32 -8.23
CA ILE A 95 9.20 2.74 -8.60
C ILE A 95 9.30 3.81 -9.69
N ASN A 96 8.72 3.54 -10.85
CA ASN A 96 8.78 4.43 -12.02
C ASN A 96 7.52 5.27 -12.24
N ILE A 97 6.65 5.35 -11.23
CA ILE A 97 5.40 6.12 -11.26
C ILE A 97 5.33 7.08 -10.08
N PRO A 98 4.59 8.21 -10.18
CA PRO A 98 4.30 9.02 -9.01
C PRO A 98 3.56 8.20 -7.94
N CYS A 99 4.06 8.23 -6.70
CA CYS A 99 3.46 7.52 -5.58
C CYS A 99 3.32 8.47 -4.38
N THR A 100 2.10 8.67 -3.91
CA THR A 100 1.84 9.52 -2.74
C THR A 100 1.42 8.65 -1.55
N ILE A 101 2.14 8.75 -0.44
CA ILE A 101 1.78 8.12 0.84
C ILE A 101 1.10 9.17 1.70
N LEU A 102 -0.11 8.90 2.17
CA LEU A 102 -0.88 9.77 3.06
C LEU A 102 -1.22 9.04 4.35
N CYS A 103 -0.99 9.68 5.49
CA CYS A 103 -1.40 9.14 6.79
C CYS A 103 -2.25 10.15 7.56
N GLY A 104 -3.30 9.70 8.24
CA GLY A 104 -4.11 10.58 9.09
C GLY A 104 -3.36 11.02 10.35
N GLY A 105 -3.47 12.29 10.74
CA GLY A 105 -2.86 12.83 11.95
C GLY A 105 -3.41 12.21 13.23
N LEU A 106 -4.66 11.75 13.22
CA LEU A 106 -5.33 11.05 14.32
C LEU A 106 -5.18 9.52 14.26
N GLU A 107 -4.29 9.01 13.41
CA GLU A 107 -3.97 7.58 13.35
C GLU A 107 -3.18 7.09 14.56
N LEU A 108 -3.08 5.76 14.67
CA LEU A 108 -2.14 5.12 15.58
C LEU A 108 -0.70 5.55 15.26
N SER A 109 0.14 5.67 16.30
CA SER A 109 1.57 6.00 16.12
C SER A 109 2.29 5.02 15.21
N GLU A 110 1.92 3.74 15.25
CA GLU A 110 2.48 2.70 14.39
C GLU A 110 2.20 2.97 12.91
N LEU A 111 0.99 3.38 12.52
CA LEU A 111 0.67 3.67 11.11
C LEU A 111 1.41 4.90 10.60
N LYS A 112 1.57 5.92 11.45
CA LYS A 112 2.40 7.10 11.14
C LYS A 112 3.86 6.72 10.95
N TRP A 113 4.41 5.91 11.87
CA TRP A 113 5.78 5.45 11.80
C TRP A 113 6.03 4.58 10.56
N GLN A 114 5.18 3.59 10.30
CA GLN A 114 5.22 2.74 9.11
C GLN A 114 5.20 3.56 7.82
N SER A 115 4.31 4.56 7.73
CA SER A 115 4.19 5.42 6.53
C SER A 115 5.44 6.27 6.30
N GLN A 116 5.96 6.91 7.35
CA GLN A 116 7.21 7.68 7.29
C GLN A 116 8.41 6.77 6.94
N ASN A 117 8.54 5.64 7.62
CA ASN A 117 9.65 4.71 7.45
C ASN A 117 9.68 4.12 6.03
N TYR A 118 8.52 3.77 5.46
CA TYR A 118 8.42 3.32 4.08
C TYR A 118 8.80 4.42 3.08
N PHE A 119 8.34 5.65 3.30
CA PHE A 119 8.75 6.79 2.49
C PHE A 119 10.26 7.02 2.52
N GLU A 120 10.87 7.06 3.71
CA GLU A 120 12.31 7.26 3.87
C GLU A 120 13.13 6.15 3.21
N TYR A 121 12.69 4.90 3.37
CA TYR A 121 13.31 3.76 2.70
C TYR A 121 13.28 3.93 1.17
N ARG A 122 12.12 4.19 0.58
CA ARG A 122 11.99 4.36 -0.88
C ARG A 122 12.79 5.57 -1.40
N LEU A 123 12.81 6.67 -0.65
CA LEU A 123 13.68 7.82 -0.97
C LEU A 123 15.17 7.40 -0.96
N SER A 124 15.60 6.58 0.00
CA SER A 124 16.97 6.04 0.03
C SER A 124 17.31 5.09 -1.13
N GLN A 125 16.30 4.49 -1.76
CA GLN A 125 16.45 3.67 -2.97
C GLN A 125 16.50 4.50 -4.26
N GLY A 126 16.32 5.82 -4.18
CA GLY A 126 16.35 6.73 -5.32
C GLY A 126 15.01 6.87 -6.05
N ASP A 127 13.88 6.63 -5.37
CA ASP A 127 12.57 6.95 -5.94
C ASP A 127 12.23 8.43 -5.77
N ASP A 128 12.63 9.25 -6.73
CA ASP A 128 12.43 10.71 -6.66
C ASP A 128 10.96 11.14 -6.82
N MET A 129 10.08 10.21 -7.23
CA MET A 129 8.66 10.46 -7.49
C MET A 129 7.75 10.04 -6.34
N ILE A 130 8.32 9.68 -5.18
CA ILE A 130 7.57 9.36 -3.98
C ILE A 130 7.40 10.58 -3.07
N SER A 131 6.25 10.72 -2.43
CA SER A 131 5.96 11.79 -1.48
C SER A 131 5.24 11.27 -0.24
N PHE A 132 5.43 11.92 0.90
CA PHE A 132 4.72 11.60 2.14
C PHE A 132 4.12 12.83 2.80
N GLU A 133 2.89 12.70 3.30
CA GLU A 133 2.21 13.74 4.07
C GLU A 133 1.35 13.14 5.21
N ILE A 134 1.33 13.85 6.35
CA ILE A 134 0.38 13.61 7.43
C ILE A 134 -0.75 14.63 7.32
N ILE A 135 -1.98 14.17 7.19
CA ILE A 135 -3.17 15.02 7.08
C ILE A 135 -3.73 15.32 8.49
N PRO A 136 -3.69 16.57 8.98
CA PRO A 136 -4.20 16.92 10.30
C PRO A 136 -5.68 16.57 10.47
N GLU A 137 -6.10 16.26 11.70
CA GLU A 137 -7.51 16.01 12.08
C GLU A 137 -8.22 14.84 11.36
N ILE A 138 -7.51 14.11 10.51
CA ILE A 138 -8.01 12.93 9.80
C ILE A 138 -7.64 11.65 10.55
N ASN A 139 -8.62 10.76 10.71
CA ASN A 139 -8.46 9.41 11.25
C ASN A 139 -8.58 8.33 10.15
N HIS A 140 -8.35 7.08 10.55
CA HIS A 140 -8.35 5.89 9.68
C HIS A 140 -9.55 5.73 8.75
N TYR A 141 -10.73 6.16 9.20
CA TYR A 141 -11.98 5.99 8.45
C TYR A 141 -12.28 7.20 7.57
N SER A 142 -11.96 8.40 8.07
CA SER A 142 -12.21 9.66 7.35
C SER A 142 -11.23 9.93 6.19
N ILE A 143 -10.05 9.30 6.19
CA ILE A 143 -9.02 9.58 5.18
C ILE A 143 -9.46 9.25 3.76
N LEU A 144 -10.23 8.18 3.57
CA LEU A 144 -10.71 7.77 2.26
C LEU A 144 -11.67 8.82 1.67
N GLU A 145 -12.63 9.27 2.48
CA GLU A 145 -13.57 10.32 2.09
C GLU A 145 -12.85 11.65 1.84
N HIS A 146 -11.91 12.02 2.72
CA HIS A 146 -11.12 13.23 2.57
C HIS A 146 -10.32 13.22 1.25
N TYR A 147 -9.67 12.09 0.93
CA TYR A 147 -8.90 11.95 -0.30
C TYR A 147 -9.77 12.17 -1.53
N PHE A 148 -10.90 11.45 -1.66
CA PHE A 148 -11.76 11.57 -2.84
C PHE A 148 -12.50 12.91 -2.95
N LYS A 149 -12.73 13.62 -1.84
CA LYS A 149 -13.39 14.93 -1.86
C LYS A 149 -12.45 16.08 -2.16
N PHE A 150 -11.21 16.03 -1.68
CA PHE A 150 -10.34 17.21 -1.63
C PHE A 150 -9.01 17.03 -2.36
N ILE A 151 -8.52 15.81 -2.53
CA ILE A 151 -7.19 15.52 -3.09
C ILE A 151 -7.29 14.94 -4.50
N PHE A 152 -8.13 13.91 -4.70
CA PHE A 152 -8.35 13.30 -6.01
C PHE A 152 -9.15 14.27 -6.90
N LYS A 153 -8.52 14.75 -7.97
CA LYS A 153 -9.10 15.68 -8.94
C LYS A 153 -8.89 15.13 -10.35
#